data_AF-A0A1S1M756-F1
#
_entry.id   AF-A0A1S1M756-F1
#
_cell.length_a   1.000
_cell.length_b   1.000
_cell.length_c   1.000
_cell.angle_alpha   90.00
_cell.angle_beta   90.00
_cell.angle_gamma   90.00
#
_symmetry.space_group_name_H-M   'P 1'
#
loop_
_entity.id
_entity.type
_entity.pdbx_description
1 polymer ?
#
loop_
_entity_poly.entity_id
_entity_poly.type
_entity_poly.pdbx_seq_one_letter_code
_entity_poly.pdbx_strand_id
1 'polypeptide(L)' 'MSINYQFGDVDAHGALIKAQAASLEAEHQAIIADVLAAGDFWGGSGSVACQEFITQLGRNFQVIYEQAAT' A
#
# COMPACT_ATOMS: atom_id res chain seq x y z
N MET A 1 26.94 -27.37 22.59
CA MET A 1 25.68 -26.61 22.58
C MET A 1 25.58 -25.95 21.21
N SER A 2 24.65 -26.37 20.35
CA SER A 2 24.48 -25.81 19.00
C SER A 2 23.37 -24.77 19.03
N ILE A 3 23.68 -23.53 18.63
CA ILE A 3 22.68 -22.46 18.52
C ILE A 3 21.98 -22.64 17.17
N ASN A 4 20.65 -22.74 17.19
CA ASN A 4 19.84 -22.62 15.97
C ASN A 4 19.47 -21.15 15.79
N TYR A 5 19.88 -20.57 14.66
CA TYR A 5 19.69 -19.15 14.37
C TYR A 5 18.32 -18.80 13.75
N GLN A 6 17.43 -19.79 13.52
CA GLN A 6 16.05 -19.58 13.03
C GLN A 6 15.93 -18.77 11.72
N PHE A 7 16.95 -18.82 10.84
CA PHE A 7 16.92 -18.09 9.56
C PHE A 7 15.71 -18.44 8.68
N GLY A 8 15.21 -19.68 8.74
CA GLY A 8 14.00 -20.07 8.01
C GLY A 8 12.73 -19.32 8.44
N ASP A 9 12.63 -18.95 9.72
CA ASP A 9 11.49 -18.17 10.23
C ASP A 9 11.58 -16.71 9.74
N VAL A 10 12.80 -16.17 9.64
CA VAL A 10 13.08 -14.84 9.08
C VAL A 10 12.71 -14.77 7.60
N ASP A 11 13.11 -15.78 6.82
CA ASP A 11 12.76 -15.87 5.39
C ASP A 11 11.25 -15.97 5.19
N ALA A 12 10.56 -16.78 6.01
CA ALA A 12 9.11 -16.92 5.97
C ALA A 12 8.39 -15.60 6.30
N HIS A 13 8.88 -14.85 7.31
CA HIS A 13 8.35 -13.52 7.61
C HIS A 13 8.58 -12.52 6.47
N GLY A 14 9.76 -12.53 5.86
CA GLY A 14 10.06 -11.67 4.70
C GLY A 14 9.14 -11.96 3.52
N ALA A 15 8.86 -13.23 3.23
CA ALA A 15 7.91 -13.62 2.19
C ALA A 15 6.49 -13.16 2.51
N LEU A 16 6.06 -13.27 3.77
CA LEU A 16 4.74 -12.81 4.22
C LEU A 16 4.58 -11.29 4.07
N ILE A 17 5.58 -10.51 4.49
CA ILE A 17 5.57 -9.04 4.37
C ILE A 17 5.40 -8.61 2.91
N LYS A 18 6.14 -9.24 1.99
CA LYS A 18 6.04 -8.96 0.55
C LYS A 18 4.65 -9.29 -0.01
N ALA A 19 4.08 -10.43 0.39
CA ALA A 19 2.73 -10.81 -0.02
C ALA A 19 1.67 -9.82 0.50
N GLN A 20 1.80 -9.40 1.76
CA GLN A 20 0.89 -8.41 2.36
C GLN A 20 1.01 -7.04 1.69
N ALA A 21 2.24 -6.60 1.36
CA ALA A 21 2.45 -5.34 0.65
C ALA A 21 1.85 -5.36 -0.76
N ALA A 22 1.95 -6.49 -1.49
CA ALA A 22 1.30 -6.64 -2.79
C ALA A 22 -0.23 -6.60 -2.68
N SER A 23 -0.80 -7.25 -1.66
CA SER A 23 -2.24 -7.17 -1.39
C SER A 23 -2.68 -5.74 -1.05
N LEU A 24 -1.83 -5.01 -0.32
CA LEU A 24 -2.09 -3.63 0.07
C LEU A 24 -2.02 -2.66 -1.12
N GLU A 25 -1.14 -2.91 -2.09
CA GLU A 25 -1.14 -2.19 -3.37
C GLU A 25 -2.43 -2.43 -4.15
N ALA A 26 -2.89 -3.68 -4.23
CA ALA A 26 -4.14 -3.98 -4.92
C ALA A 26 -5.33 -3.24 -4.28
N GLU A 27 -5.39 -3.19 -2.95
CA GLU A 27 -6.43 -2.46 -2.21
C GLU A 27 -6.33 -0.94 -2.44
N HIS A 28 -5.11 -0.38 -2.45
CA HIS A 28 -4.89 1.02 -2.76
C HIS A 28 -5.44 1.40 -4.15
N GLN A 29 -5.16 0.59 -5.17
CA GLN A 29 -5.68 0.84 -6.52
C GLN A 29 -7.21 0.75 -6.59
N ALA A 30 -7.82 -0.17 -5.83
CA ALA A 30 -9.27 -0.26 -5.71
C ALA A 30 -9.87 1.00 -5.07
N ILE A 31 -9.28 1.50 -3.98
CA ILE A 31 -9.68 2.75 -3.33
C ILE A 31 -9.61 3.93 -4.29
N ILE A 32 -8.52 4.04 -5.08
CA ILE A 32 -8.38 5.12 -6.08
C ILE A 32 -9.47 5.03 -7.14
N ALA A 33 -9.78 3.85 -7.64
CA ALA A 33 -10.85 3.64 -8.61
C ALA A 33 -12.21 4.09 -8.05
N ASP A 34 -12.52 3.73 -6.80
CA ASP A 34 -13.75 4.12 -6.13
C ASP A 34 -13.83 5.63 -5.88
N VAL A 35 -12.73 6.27 -5.48
CA VAL A 35 -12.67 7.72 -5.31
C VAL A 35 -12.92 8.46 -6.62
N LEU A 36 -12.34 7.97 -7.72
CA LEU A 36 -12.55 8.56 -9.04
C LEU A 36 -13.99 8.37 -9.52
N ALA A 37 -14.57 7.18 -9.30
CA ALA A 37 -15.97 6.90 -9.62
C ALA A 37 -16.95 7.75 -8.79
N ALA A 38 -16.61 8.02 -7.53
CA ALA A 38 -17.34 8.92 -6.64
C ALA A 38 -16.88 10.38 -6.75
N GLY A 39 -16.23 10.78 -7.84
CA GLY A 39 -15.63 12.10 -8.01
C GLY A 39 -16.60 13.28 -7.80
N ASP A 40 -17.89 13.09 -8.07
CA ASP A 40 -18.91 14.12 -7.86
C ASP A 40 -19.02 14.59 -6.40
N PHE A 41 -18.73 13.70 -5.43
CA PHE A 41 -18.66 14.07 -4.00
C PHE A 41 -17.64 15.20 -3.76
N TRP A 42 -16.57 15.22 -4.54
CA TRP A 42 -15.47 16.18 -4.45
C TRP A 42 -15.63 17.39 -5.39
N GLY A 43 -16.76 17.52 -6.09
CA GLY A 43 -16.94 18.53 -7.15
C GLY A 43 -16.30 18.12 -8.48
N GLY A 44 -16.14 16.82 -8.72
CA GLY A 44 -15.58 16.21 -9.92
C GLY A 44 -14.24 15.53 -9.65
N SER A 45 -13.93 14.46 -10.39
CA SER A 45 -12.66 13.71 -10.23
C SER A 45 -11.41 14.54 -10.53
N GLY A 46 -11.53 15.57 -11.37
CA GLY A 46 -10.48 16.54 -11.65
C GLY A 46 -10.40 17.71 -10.65
N SER A 47 -11.25 17.74 -9.62
CA SER A 47 -11.22 18.83 -8.64
C SER A 47 -9.95 18.79 -7.80
N VAL A 48 -9.55 19.96 -7.29
CA VAL A 48 -8.39 20.08 -6.40
C VAL A 48 -8.54 19.19 -5.17
N ALA A 49 -9.75 19.11 -4.59
CA ALA A 49 -10.01 18.30 -3.41
C ALA A 49 -9.85 16.79 -3.69
N CYS A 50 -10.37 16.29 -4.83
CA CYS A 50 -10.23 14.89 -5.21
C CYS A 50 -8.76 14.52 -5.47
N GLN A 51 -8.05 15.38 -6.21
CA GLN A 51 -6.64 15.15 -6.55
C GLN A 51 -5.74 15.25 -5.32
N GLU A 52 -6.01 16.16 -4.39
CA GLU A 52 -5.25 16.28 -3.14
C GLU A 52 -5.46 15.04 -2.26
N PHE A 53 -6.70 14.53 -2.14
CA PHE A 53 -6.97 13.28 -1.44
C PHE A 53 -6.16 12.12 -2.03
N ILE A 54 -6.23 11.92 -3.35
CA ILE A 54 -5.49 10.87 -4.07
C ILE A 54 -3.97 11.01 -3.83
N THR A 55 -3.46 12.24 -3.87
CA THR A 55 -2.03 12.50 -3.69
C THR A 55 -1.58 12.21 -2.25
N GLN A 56 -2.35 12.63 -1.25
CA GLN A 56 -2.06 12.33 0.16
C GLN A 56 -2.11 10.82 0.43
N LEU A 57 -3.11 10.13 -0.13
CA LEU A 57 -3.25 8.69 -0.01
C LEU A 57 -2.02 7.99 -0.60
N GLY A 58 -1.64 8.33 -1.84
CA GLY A 58 -0.47 7.76 -2.51
C GLY A 58 0.82 7.96 -1.73
N ARG A 59 1.03 9.13 -1.11
CA ARG A 59 2.20 9.37 -0.24
C ARG A 59 2.26 8.41 0.96
N ASN A 60 1.13 8.13 1.60
CA ASN A 60 1.09 7.23 2.75
C ASN A 60 1.41 5.79 2.33
N PHE A 61 0.86 5.35 1.21
CA PHE A 61 1.09 4.00 0.68
C PHE A 61 2.52 3.80 0.16
N GLN A 62 3.10 4.82 -0.49
CA GLN A 62 4.47 4.80 -0.98
C GLN A 62 5.49 4.47 0.13
N VAL A 63 5.30 5.02 1.34
CA VAL A 63 6.14 4.68 2.49
C VAL A 63 6.10 3.18 2.77
N ILE A 64 4.92 2.56 2.72
CA ILE A 64 4.77 1.13 2.99
C ILE A 64 5.44 0.29 1.90
N TYR A 65 5.31 0.68 0.63
CA TYR A 65 5.95 -0.03 -0.48
C TYR A 65 7.47 0.02 -0.41
N GLU A 66 8.04 1.18 -0.08
CA GLU A 66 9.48 1.34 0.07
C GLU A 66 10.03 0.48 1.23
N GLN A 67 9.35 0.48 2.37
CA GLN A 67 9.80 -0.28 3.55
C GLN A 67 9.53 -1.78 3.45
N ALA A 68 8.57 -2.22 2.63
CA ALA A 68 8.29 -3.64 2.42
C ALA A 68 9.12 -4.28 1.29
N ALA A 69 9.73 -3.46 0.43
CA ALA A 69 10.59 -3.91 -0.65
C ALA A 69 12.05 -4.18 -0.22
N THR A 70 12.44 -3.72 0.97
CA THR A 70 13.76 -3.99 1.60
C THR A 70 13.81 -5.37 2.24
#